data_AF-A0A822H045-F1
#
_entry.id   AF-A0A822H045-F1
#
_cell.length_a   1.000
_cell.length_b   1.000
_cell.length_c   1.000
_cell.angle_alpha   90.00
_cell.angle_beta   90.00
_cell.angle_gamma   90.00
#
_symmetry.space_group_name_H-M   'P 1'
#
loop_
_entity.id
_entity.type
_entity.pdbx_description
1 polymer ?
#
loop_
_entity_poly.entity_id
_entity_poly.type
_entity_poly.pdbx_seq_one_letter_code
_entity_poly.pdbx_strand_id
1 'polypeptide(L)'
;MQRQLGYIYTNGPKEFGNFHLVSDWASLRLMSWQNNAATAMCDIYDDKENDHVLVPYAPHSILRKQIEAALKLPYKVLTVSELEYYMYENSYRDARAENYE
;
A
#
# COMPACT_ATOMS: atom_id res chain seq x y z
N MET A 1 -23.46 -8.54 -16.90
CA MET A 1 -22.99 -7.67 -15.80
C MET A 1 -21.61 -7.18 -16.18
N GLN A 2 -21.49 -5.92 -16.62
CA GLN A 2 -20.28 -5.35 -17.20
C GLN A 2 -19.30 -4.98 -16.08
N ARG A 3 -18.01 -5.31 -16.22
CA ARG A 3 -16.97 -4.96 -15.25
C ARG A 3 -16.97 -3.43 -15.05
N GLN A 4 -17.09 -2.95 -13.81
CA GLN A 4 -16.85 -1.54 -13.51
C GLN A 4 -15.37 -1.22 -13.77
N LEU A 5 -15.12 -0.10 -14.43
CA LEU A 5 -13.79 0.43 -14.73
C LEU A 5 -13.04 0.67 -13.41
N GLY A 6 -12.21 -0.28 -12.99
CA GLY A 6 -11.51 -0.25 -11.70
C GLY A 6 -11.30 -1.62 -11.03
N TYR A 7 -12.07 -2.64 -11.43
CA TYR A 7 -12.02 -4.00 -10.84
C TYR A 7 -11.44 -5.05 -11.81
N ILE A 8 -10.53 -4.64 -12.69
CA ILE A 8 -10.03 -5.53 -13.76
C ILE A 8 -9.16 -6.67 -13.20
N TYR A 9 -8.58 -6.50 -12.01
CA TYR A 9 -7.75 -7.54 -11.38
C TYR A 9 -8.49 -8.39 -10.32
N THR A 10 -9.69 -8.02 -9.88
CA THR A 10 -10.44 -8.95 -9.02
C THR A 10 -10.93 -10.12 -9.86
N ASN A 11 -10.93 -11.34 -9.30
CA ASN A 11 -11.47 -12.52 -9.95
C ASN A 11 -13.01 -12.38 -9.98
N GLY A 12 -13.50 -11.60 -10.96
CA GLY A 12 -14.91 -11.27 -11.07
C GLY A 12 -15.45 -10.40 -9.91
N PRO A 13 -16.77 -10.14 -9.91
CA PRO A 13 -17.42 -9.27 -8.92
C PRO A 13 -17.55 -9.89 -7.52
N LYS A 14 -17.03 -11.09 -7.26
CA LYS A 14 -17.22 -11.83 -6.00
C LYS A 14 -15.98 -12.48 -5.41
N GLU A 15 -14.82 -12.48 -6.07
CA GLU A 15 -13.64 -13.16 -5.55
C GLU A 15 -12.45 -12.18 -5.52
N PHE A 16 -12.08 -11.78 -4.31
CA PHE A 16 -10.74 -11.25 -4.07
C PHE A 16 -9.77 -12.39 -4.35
N GLY A 17 -8.89 -12.22 -5.34
CA GLY A 17 -7.92 -13.25 -5.70
C GLY A 17 -6.99 -13.57 -4.53
N ASN A 18 -6.43 -14.78 -4.53
CA ASN A 18 -5.29 -15.09 -3.66
C ASN A 18 -4.09 -14.27 -4.14
N PHE A 19 -3.29 -13.80 -3.18
CA PHE A 19 -2.06 -13.07 -3.46
C PHE A 19 -0.94 -13.68 -2.63
N HIS A 20 0.24 -13.79 -3.23
CA HIS A 20 1.43 -14.15 -2.50
C HIS A 20 2.10 -12.88 -1.96
N LEU A 21 2.08 -12.72 -0.64
CA LEU A 21 2.76 -11.62 0.04
C LEU A 21 4.17 -12.05 0.44
N VAL A 22 5.18 -11.34 -0.08
CA VAL A 22 6.59 -11.58 0.24
C VAL A 22 7.11 -10.42 1.06
N SER A 23 7.53 -10.70 2.30
CA SER A 23 7.97 -9.67 3.24
C SER A 23 9.36 -9.09 2.89
N ASP A 24 9.48 -7.77 2.95
CA ASP A 24 10.76 -7.09 2.98
C ASP A 24 11.28 -7.00 4.43
N TRP A 25 12.27 -7.82 4.75
CA TRP A 25 12.86 -7.86 6.10
C TRP A 25 13.61 -6.58 6.47
N ALA A 26 14.07 -5.76 5.53
CA ALA A 26 14.70 -4.48 5.83
C ALA A 26 13.67 -3.46 6.40
N SER A 27 12.39 -3.65 6.07
CA SER A 27 11.29 -2.83 6.57
C SER A 27 10.78 -3.24 7.96
N LEU A 28 11.30 -4.31 8.56
CA LEU A 28 10.81 -4.83 9.84
C LEU A 28 10.93 -3.79 10.97
N ARG A 29 9.84 -3.53 11.70
CA ARG A 29 9.77 -2.61 12.84
C ARG A 29 8.91 -3.19 13.96
N LEU A 30 9.30 -2.96 15.22
CA LEU A 30 8.48 -3.30 16.38
C LEU A 30 7.27 -2.36 16.47
N MET A 31 6.10 -2.89 16.81
CA MET A 31 4.89 -2.09 17.01
C MET A 31 4.86 -1.59 18.45
N SER A 32 5.22 -0.33 18.68
CA SER A 32 5.35 0.23 20.03
C SER A 32 4.06 0.22 20.87
N TRP A 33 2.91 0.15 20.21
CA TRP A 33 1.60 0.11 20.83
C TRP A 33 1.03 -1.30 21.03
N GLN A 34 1.71 -2.35 20.55
CA GLN A 34 1.23 -3.73 20.62
C GLN A 34 2.30 -4.67 21.17
N ASN A 35 2.00 -5.31 22.30
CA ASN A 35 2.92 -6.23 22.95
C ASN A 35 3.29 -7.42 22.04
N ASN A 36 4.57 -7.74 21.99
CA ASN A 36 5.13 -8.89 21.24
C ASN A 36 4.75 -8.91 19.75
N ALA A 37 4.58 -7.73 19.12
CA ALA A 37 4.24 -7.62 17.71
C ALA A 37 5.25 -6.77 16.93
N ALA A 38 5.41 -7.12 15.65
CA ALA A 38 6.21 -6.39 14.67
C ALA A 38 5.46 -6.31 13.35
N THR A 39 5.80 -5.31 12.54
CA THR A 39 5.28 -5.13 11.18
C THR A 39 6.42 -5.14 10.17
N ALA A 40 6.15 -5.65 8.99
CA ALA A 40 7.00 -5.57 7.82
C ALA A 40 6.13 -5.25 6.60
N MET A 41 6.65 -4.45 5.69
CA MET A 41 6.05 -4.24 4.37
C MET A 41 6.19 -5.53 3.55
N CYS A 42 5.20 -5.77 2.69
CA CYS A 42 5.20 -6.92 1.79
C CYS A 42 4.98 -6.47 0.36
N ASP A 43 5.72 -7.08 -0.55
CA ASP A 43 5.45 -7.03 -1.97
C ASP A 43 4.37 -8.05 -2.34
N ILE A 44 3.57 -7.71 -3.34
CA ILE A 44 2.49 -8.56 -3.84
C ILE A 44 2.97 -9.23 -5.12
N TYR A 45 3.00 -10.56 -5.11
CA TYR A 45 3.36 -11.38 -6.25
C TYR A 45 2.14 -12.06 -6.84
N ASP A 46 2.09 -12.12 -8.17
CA ASP A 46 1.07 -12.85 -8.92
C ASP A 46 1.38 -14.36 -8.82
N ASP A 47 0.37 -15.15 -8.45
CA ASP A 47 0.47 -16.61 -8.31
C ASP A 47 0.01 -17.38 -9.56
N LYS A 48 -0.54 -16.68 -10.56
CA LYS A 48 -1.27 -17.31 -11.68
C LYS A 48 -0.38 -17.77 -12.81
N GLU A 49 0.83 -17.25 -12.92
CA GLU A 49 1.81 -17.67 -13.92
C GLU A 49 3.13 -17.92 -13.19
N ASN A 50 3.79 -19.05 -13.51
CA ASN A 50 4.98 -19.63 -12.85
C ASN A 50 6.21 -18.71 -12.73
N ASP A 51 6.07 -17.43 -13.03
CA ASP A 51 7.14 -16.45 -13.12
C ASP A 51 7.36 -15.66 -11.83
N HIS A 52 6.54 -15.87 -10.78
CA HIS A 52 6.66 -15.18 -9.48
C HIS A 52 6.97 -13.68 -9.69
N VAL A 53 6.11 -13.01 -10.46
CA VAL A 53 6.30 -11.61 -10.83
C VAL A 53 5.55 -10.68 -9.89
N LEU A 54 6.10 -9.49 -9.69
CA LEU A 54 5.41 -8.44 -8.95
C LEU A 54 4.11 -8.06 -9.65
N VAL A 55 3.04 -7.97 -8.87
CA VAL A 55 1.77 -7.43 -9.30
C VAL A 55 1.97 -5.99 -9.82
N PRO A 56 1.69 -5.70 -11.09
CA PRO A 56 2.19 -4.48 -11.74
C PRO A 56 1.48 -3.20 -11.31
N TYR A 57 0.27 -3.28 -10.75
CA TYR A 57 -0.52 -2.14 -10.31
C TYR A 57 -0.57 -2.02 -8.77
N ALA A 58 0.16 -2.88 -8.03
CA ALA A 58 0.35 -2.66 -6.61
C ALA A 58 1.17 -1.36 -6.42
N PRO A 59 0.77 -0.45 -5.50
CA PRO A 59 1.42 0.84 -5.34
C PRO A 59 2.94 0.74 -5.16
N HIS A 60 3.40 -0.24 -4.38
CA HIS A 60 4.82 -0.45 -4.14
C HIS A 60 5.56 -0.93 -5.39
N SER A 61 4.96 -1.83 -6.19
CA SER A 61 5.49 -2.24 -7.49
C SER A 61 5.61 -1.07 -8.47
N ILE A 62 4.65 -0.15 -8.47
CA ILE A 62 4.70 1.08 -9.30
C ILE A 62 5.86 1.95 -8.84
N LEU A 63 5.97 2.24 -7.53
CA LEU A 63 7.05 3.04 -6.97
C LEU A 63 8.43 2.45 -7.30
N ARG A 64 8.59 1.13 -7.12
CA ARG A 64 9.85 0.43 -7.43
C ARG A 64 10.24 0.57 -8.90
N LYS A 65 9.31 0.44 -9.84
CA LYS A 65 9.58 0.68 -11.28
C LYS A 65 10.06 2.10 -11.53
N GLN A 66 9.50 3.10 -10.84
CA GLN A 66 9.96 4.49 -10.96
C GLN A 66 11.36 4.69 -10.36
N ILE A 67 11.66 4.06 -9.23
CA ILE A 67 13.00 4.08 -8.62
C ILE A 67 14.02 3.45 -9.57
N GLU A 68 13.73 2.26 -10.12
CA GLU A 68 14.61 1.57 -11.09
C GLU A 68 14.85 2.40 -12.35
N ALA A 69 13.84 3.15 -12.83
CA ALA A 69 14.01 4.08 -13.94
C ALA A 69 14.86 5.30 -13.56
N ALA A 70 14.64 5.88 -12.37
CA ALA A 70 15.38 7.04 -11.88
C ALA A 70 16.86 6.73 -11.65
N LEU A 71 17.20 5.53 -11.17
CA LEU A 71 18.58 5.08 -10.96
C LEU A 71 19.42 5.00 -12.26
N LYS A 72 18.77 4.98 -13.43
CA LYS A 72 19.46 5.00 -14.73
C LYS A 72 19.81 6.42 -15.21
N LEU A 73 19.32 7.44 -14.51
CA LEU A 73 19.57 8.84 -14.81
C LEU A 73 20.72 9.37 -13.94
N PRO A 74 21.42 10.44 -14.36
CA PRO A 74 22.49 11.06 -13.57
C PRO A 74 21.95 11.92 -12.39
N TYR A 75 20.77 11.60 -11.88
CA TYR A 75 20.07 12.37 -10.84
C TYR A 75 19.80 11.49 -9.62
N LYS A 76 19.83 12.11 -8.43
CA LYS A 76 19.42 11.46 -7.18
C LYS A 76 18.03 11.95 -6.79
N VAL A 77 17.11 11.03 -6.57
CA VAL A 77 15.76 11.34 -6.06
C VAL A 77 15.82 11.42 -4.52
N LEU A 78 15.34 12.52 -3.97
CA LEU A 78 15.17 12.74 -2.54
C LEU A 78 13.71 13.16 -2.32
N THR A 79 13.05 12.57 -1.33
CA THR A 79 11.65 12.88 -1.00
C THR A 79 11.49 13.02 0.51
N VAL A 80 10.60 13.92 0.91
CA VAL A 80 10.14 14.11 2.28
C VAL A 80 8.63 14.31 2.19
N SER A 81 7.88 13.57 3.01
CA SER A 81 6.45 13.78 3.17
C SER A 81 6.20 14.66 4.39
N GLU A 82 5.37 15.68 4.22
CA GLU A 82 4.78 16.41 5.33
C GLU A 82 3.38 15.83 5.58
N LEU A 83 3.12 15.43 6.82
CA LEU A 83 1.87 14.83 7.23
C LEU A 83 1.23 15.72 8.30
N GLU A 84 0.05 16.21 8.01
CA GLU A 84 -0.75 17.05 8.91
C GLU A 84 -1.94 16.24 9.43
N TYR A 85 -2.21 16.36 10.72
CA TYR A 85 -3.28 15.61 11.39
C TYR A 85 -4.08 16.53 12.31
N TYR A 86 -5.38 16.26 12.40
CA TYR A 86 -6.26 16.82 13.42
C TYR A 86 -6.55 15.72 14.46
N MET A 87 -6.49 16.09 15.74
CA MET A 87 -6.85 15.21 16.85
C MET A 87 -8.04 15.80 17.58
N TYR A 88 -9.11 15.01 17.71
CA TYR A 88 -10.35 15.39 18.37
C TYR A 88 -10.54 14.55 19.63
N GLU A 89 -11.18 15.11 20.65
CA GLU A 89 -11.56 14.37 21.87
C GLU A 89 -12.82 13.50 21.65
N ASN A 90 -13.64 13.86 20.65
CA ASN A 90 -14.87 13.16 20.26
C ASN A 90 -14.71 12.44 18.90
N SER A 91 -15.73 11.68 18.52
CA SER A 91 -15.73 11.01 17.22
C SER A 91 -15.81 12.05 16.08
N TYR A 92 -15.27 11.72 14.91
CA TYR A 92 -15.36 12.58 13.73
C TYR A 92 -16.81 13.03 13.42
N ARG A 93 -17.79 12.15 13.67
CA ARG A 93 -19.21 12.44 13.44
C ARG A 93 -19.73 13.50 14.42
N ASP A 94 -19.36 13.40 15.70
CA ASP A 94 -19.82 14.33 16.73
C ASP A 94 -19.13 15.68 16.58
N ALA A 95 -17.82 15.69 16.32
CA ALA A 95 -17.05 16.90 16.00
C ALA A 95 -17.72 17.68 14.86
N ARG A 96 -18.12 16.97 13.79
CA ARG A 96 -18.81 17.58 12.65
C ARG A 96 -20.18 18.15 13.03
N ALA A 97 -20.92 17.48 13.91
CA ALA A 97 -22.23 17.97 14.38
C ALA A 97 -22.09 19.22 15.28
N GLU A 98 -20.96 19.36 15.98
CA GLU A 98 -20.60 20.52 16.79
C GLU A 98 -19.97 21.68 15.98
N ASN A 99 -19.95 21.57 14.64
CA ASN A 99 -19.38 22.55 13.70
C ASN A 99 -17.86 22.74 13.82
N TYR A 100 -17.13 21.68 14.18
CA TYR A 100 -15.70 21.63 13.92
C TYR A 100 -15.51 21.48 12.40
N GLU A 101 -14.66 22.31 11.81
CA GLU A 101 -14.37 22.35 10.37
C GLU A 101 -13.17 21.47 9.99
#